data_AF-A0A6C0CVB5-F1
#
_entry.id   AF-A0A6C0CVB5-F1
#
_cell.length_a   1.000
_cell.length_b   1.000
_cell.length_c   1.000
_cell.angle_alpha   90.00
_cell.angle_beta   90.00
_cell.angle_gamma   90.00
#
_symmetry.space_group_name_H-M   'P 1'
#
loop_
_entity.id
_entity.type
_entity.pdbx_description
1 polymer ?
#
loop_
_entity_poly.entity_id
_entity_poly.type
_entity_poly.pdbx_seq_one_letter_code
_entity_poly.pdbx_strand_id
1 'polypeptide(L)'
;MSTKQQVKQVSKVLKPVLKELKTTFKIRIQREKENKKVIQMRAKESARIAKEERERAKEERERAKEERERAKESARIAKEQRMRAKEEQREREKRQRIHAKETKHFEAFNRMIQVGIALHKTHMDGFTTAQFVEKFKQMYGNINAWSGVVNPEDYDGDASIRSLIYEMSPSSAQHWFKYGIKKNSYQVAPWSFVNKKLADLNHEYQWMVTTAGTGRAKSKGTWKFVFHLSRDNWDNELFGPLPEDDTLLNAINQRKIGKQNQKN
;
A
#
# COMPACT_ATOMS: atom_id res chain seq x y z
N MET A 1 73.23 -109.82 -5.07
CA MET A 1 73.07 -108.59 -5.90
C MET A 1 73.98 -107.51 -5.33
N SER A 2 74.75 -106.82 -6.18
CA SER A 2 75.71 -105.79 -5.75
C SER A 2 74.98 -104.50 -5.32
N THR A 3 75.49 -103.79 -4.31
CA THR A 3 75.01 -102.48 -3.83
C THR A 3 74.81 -101.45 -4.95
N LYS A 4 75.56 -101.57 -6.07
CA LYS A 4 75.38 -100.76 -7.29
C LYS A 4 74.06 -101.06 -8.03
N GLN A 5 73.49 -102.26 -7.93
CA GLN A 5 72.19 -102.61 -8.53
C GLN A 5 71.01 -102.04 -7.72
N GLN A 6 71.09 -102.05 -6.39
CA GLN A 6 70.07 -101.44 -5.52
C GLN A 6 70.00 -99.91 -5.69
N VAL A 7 71.14 -99.21 -5.79
CA VAL A 7 71.17 -97.76 -6.05
C VAL A 7 70.61 -97.40 -7.44
N LYS A 8 70.84 -98.25 -8.46
CA LYS A 8 70.25 -98.08 -9.80
C LYS A 8 68.73 -98.27 -9.80
N GLN A 9 68.22 -99.22 -9.02
CA GLN A 9 66.78 -99.48 -8.90
C GLN A 9 66.08 -98.35 -8.14
N VAL A 10 66.63 -97.91 -7.01
CA VAL A 10 66.13 -96.76 -6.24
C VAL A 10 66.19 -95.47 -7.07
N SER A 11 67.27 -95.23 -7.81
CA SER A 11 67.36 -94.08 -8.74
C SER A 11 66.34 -94.15 -9.88
N LYS A 12 65.95 -95.34 -10.35
CA LYS A 12 64.94 -95.52 -11.42
C LYS A 12 63.54 -95.15 -10.94
N VAL A 13 63.26 -95.32 -9.65
CA VAL A 13 61.99 -94.97 -9.01
C VAL A 13 61.98 -93.53 -8.50
N LEU A 14 63.08 -93.04 -7.91
CA LEU A 14 63.13 -91.68 -7.34
C LEU A 14 63.14 -90.57 -8.40
N LYS A 15 63.81 -90.77 -9.55
CA LYS A 15 63.87 -89.75 -10.62
C LYS A 15 62.50 -89.36 -11.19
N PRO A 16 61.59 -90.30 -11.54
CA PRO A 16 60.25 -89.94 -11.97
C PRO A 16 59.43 -89.28 -10.87
N VAL A 17 59.51 -89.77 -9.62
CA VAL A 17 58.83 -89.16 -8.46
C VAL A 17 59.30 -87.71 -8.22
N LEU A 18 60.61 -87.45 -8.29
CA LEU A 18 61.17 -86.09 -8.16
C LEU A 18 60.75 -85.19 -9.33
N LYS A 19 60.59 -85.75 -10.54
CA LYS A 19 60.10 -85.02 -11.72
C LYS A 19 58.62 -84.67 -11.57
N GLU A 20 57.79 -85.58 -11.06
CA GLU A 20 56.39 -85.32 -10.73
C GLU A 20 56.23 -84.29 -9.61
N LEU A 21 57.04 -84.36 -8.54
CA LEU A 21 57.09 -83.38 -7.46
C LEU A 21 57.48 -81.98 -7.96
N LYS A 22 58.49 -81.88 -8.84
CA LYS A 22 58.85 -80.60 -9.46
C LYS A 22 57.73 -80.04 -10.33
N THR A 23 57.02 -80.90 -11.06
CA THR A 23 55.93 -80.51 -11.95
C THR A 23 54.72 -80.03 -11.14
N THR A 24 54.31 -80.77 -10.11
CA THR A 24 53.23 -80.39 -9.18
C THR A 24 53.56 -79.11 -8.40
N PHE A 25 54.81 -78.95 -7.93
CA PHE A 25 55.26 -77.71 -7.30
C PHE A 25 55.19 -76.50 -8.25
N LYS A 26 55.61 -76.68 -9.51
CA LYS A 26 55.52 -75.62 -10.54
C LYS A 26 54.06 -75.25 -10.85
N ILE A 27 53.16 -76.23 -10.93
CA ILE A 27 51.71 -76.02 -11.10
C ILE A 27 51.13 -75.27 -9.90
N ARG A 28 51.53 -75.62 -8.67
CA ARG A 28 51.08 -74.95 -7.44
C ARG A 28 51.51 -73.49 -7.40
N ILE A 29 52.80 -73.20 -7.68
CA ILE A 29 53.29 -71.81 -7.76
C ILE A 29 52.57 -71.03 -8.87
N GLN A 30 52.31 -71.66 -10.01
CA GLN A 30 51.57 -71.02 -11.10
C GLN A 30 50.13 -70.68 -10.68
N ARG A 31 49.42 -71.61 -10.04
CA ARG A 31 48.07 -71.39 -9.48
C ARG A 31 48.06 -70.31 -8.41
N GLU A 32 49.05 -70.28 -7.52
CA GLU A 32 49.17 -69.24 -6.50
C GLU A 32 49.40 -67.86 -7.12
N LYS A 33 50.23 -67.76 -8.17
CA LYS A 33 50.42 -66.52 -8.94
C LYS A 33 49.15 -66.08 -9.64
N GLU A 34 48.41 -67.00 -10.26
CA GLU A 34 47.13 -66.73 -10.92
C GLU A 34 46.06 -66.30 -9.90
N ASN A 35 45.94 -66.99 -8.76
CA ASN A 35 45.05 -66.57 -7.68
C ASN A 35 45.40 -65.18 -7.16
N LYS A 36 46.69 -64.87 -6.99
CA LYS A 36 47.12 -63.54 -6.54
C LYS A 36 46.75 -62.45 -7.55
N LYS A 37 46.86 -62.72 -8.85
CA LYS A 37 46.39 -61.83 -9.92
C LYS A 37 44.87 -61.64 -9.90
N VAL A 38 44.10 -62.72 -9.74
CA VAL A 38 42.63 -62.67 -9.67
C VAL A 38 42.17 -61.86 -8.45
N ILE A 39 42.77 -62.08 -7.29
CA ILE A 39 42.49 -61.30 -6.07
C ILE A 39 42.83 -59.82 -6.29
N GLN A 40 43.97 -59.52 -6.91
CA GLN A 40 44.38 -58.14 -7.20
C GLN A 40 43.43 -57.45 -8.20
N MET A 41 42.97 -58.16 -9.23
CA MET A 41 41.99 -57.62 -10.19
C MET A 41 40.64 -57.37 -9.52
N ARG A 42 40.15 -58.31 -8.71
CA ARG A 42 38.92 -58.13 -7.93
C ARG A 42 39.03 -56.93 -6.97
N ALA A 43 40.16 -56.76 -6.29
CA ALA A 43 40.38 -55.62 -5.42
C ALA A 43 40.36 -54.28 -6.19
N LYS A 44 40.95 -54.23 -7.39
CA LYS A 44 40.90 -53.05 -8.26
C LYS A 44 39.50 -52.75 -8.80
N GLU A 45 38.76 -53.79 -9.20
CA GLU A 45 37.37 -53.70 -9.65
C GLU A 45 36.48 -53.14 -8.53
N SER A 46 36.56 -53.72 -7.32
CA SER A 46 35.82 -53.25 -6.16
C SER A 46 36.17 -51.82 -5.77
N ALA A 47 37.45 -51.43 -5.86
CA ALA A 47 37.87 -50.05 -5.61
C ALA A 47 37.30 -49.07 -6.65
N ARG A 48 37.21 -49.48 -7.93
CA ARG A 48 36.62 -48.68 -9.00
C ARG A 48 35.11 -48.49 -8.78
N ILE A 49 34.38 -49.57 -8.49
CA ILE A 49 32.94 -49.52 -8.19
C ILE A 49 32.66 -48.61 -7.00
N ALA A 50 33.43 -48.74 -5.91
CA ALA A 50 33.28 -47.88 -4.74
C ALA A 50 33.56 -46.40 -5.03
N LYS A 51 34.45 -46.10 -5.98
CA LYS A 51 34.72 -44.73 -6.43
C LYS A 51 33.54 -44.17 -7.24
N GLU A 52 33.02 -44.95 -8.19
CA GLU A 52 31.86 -44.56 -9.00
C GLU A 52 30.60 -44.34 -8.14
N GLU A 53 30.34 -45.20 -7.16
CA GLU A 53 29.22 -44.99 -6.22
C GLU A 53 29.38 -43.69 -5.43
N ARG A 54 30.60 -43.37 -4.97
CA ARG A 54 30.86 -42.09 -4.28
C ARG A 54 30.65 -40.88 -5.17
N GLU A 55 30.99 -40.96 -6.46
CA GLU A 55 30.76 -39.87 -7.41
C GLU A 55 29.26 -39.69 -7.68
N ARG A 56 28.52 -40.78 -7.93
CA ARG A 56 27.05 -40.72 -8.08
C ARG A 56 26.36 -40.13 -6.85
N ALA A 57 26.77 -40.54 -5.65
CA ALA A 57 26.22 -40.01 -4.41
C ALA A 57 26.52 -38.50 -4.23
N LYS A 58 27.65 -38.00 -4.73
CA LYS A 58 27.95 -36.55 -4.74
C LYS A 58 27.05 -35.81 -5.71
N GLU A 59 26.90 -36.30 -6.94
CA GLU A 59 26.04 -35.68 -7.95
C GLU A 59 24.57 -35.64 -7.52
N GLU A 60 24.08 -36.71 -6.89
CA GLU A 60 22.72 -36.76 -6.36
C GLU A 60 22.52 -35.73 -5.23
N ARG A 61 23.53 -35.58 -4.35
CA ARG A 61 23.50 -34.56 -3.30
C ARG A 61 23.54 -33.14 -3.85
N GLU A 62 24.25 -32.88 -4.93
CA GLU A 62 24.27 -31.58 -5.61
C GLU A 62 22.93 -31.29 -6.28
N ARG A 63 22.35 -32.25 -7.01
CA ARG A 63 21.01 -32.11 -7.60
C ARG A 63 19.94 -31.81 -6.54
N ALA A 64 19.97 -32.50 -5.40
CA ALA A 64 19.05 -32.25 -4.30
C ALA A 64 19.23 -30.84 -3.70
N LYS A 65 20.45 -30.30 -3.66
CA LYS A 65 20.70 -28.92 -3.22
C LYS A 65 20.13 -27.91 -4.23
N GLU A 66 20.38 -28.10 -5.51
CA GLU A 66 19.85 -27.22 -6.56
C GLU A 66 18.32 -27.20 -6.61
N GLU A 67 17.68 -28.36 -6.45
CA GLU A 67 16.23 -28.46 -6.38
C GLU A 67 15.68 -27.71 -5.15
N ARG A 68 16.34 -27.85 -3.99
CA ARG A 68 15.96 -27.11 -2.78
C ARG A 68 16.11 -25.60 -2.95
N GLU A 69 17.17 -25.13 -3.60
CA GLU A 69 17.35 -23.70 -3.87
C GLU A 69 16.30 -23.17 -4.87
N ARG A 70 15.97 -23.95 -5.91
CA ARG A 70 14.87 -23.61 -6.83
C ARG A 70 13.52 -23.52 -6.11
N ALA A 71 13.24 -24.44 -5.19
CA ALA A 71 12.02 -24.41 -4.37
C ALA A 71 11.97 -23.20 -3.42
N LYS A 72 13.11 -22.79 -2.85
CA LYS A 72 13.18 -21.56 -2.03
C LYS A 72 12.93 -20.32 -2.88
N GLU A 73 13.53 -20.25 -4.07
CA GLU A 73 13.37 -19.11 -4.97
C GLU A 73 11.94 -18.99 -5.47
N SER A 74 11.30 -20.10 -5.87
CA SER A 74 9.90 -20.09 -6.28
C SER A 74 8.97 -19.67 -5.13
N ALA A 75 9.24 -20.12 -3.90
CA ALA A 75 8.51 -19.67 -2.71
C ALA A 75 8.71 -18.17 -2.45
N ARG A 76 9.91 -17.64 -2.67
CA ARG A 76 10.21 -16.20 -2.54
C ARG A 76 9.44 -15.37 -3.56
N ILE A 77 9.46 -15.77 -4.83
CA ILE A 77 8.72 -15.12 -5.92
C ILE A 77 7.21 -15.14 -5.62
N ALA A 78 6.67 -16.29 -5.21
CA ALA A 78 5.24 -16.41 -4.87
C ALA A 78 4.85 -15.50 -3.69
N LYS A 79 5.72 -15.38 -2.68
CA LYS A 79 5.51 -14.47 -1.54
C LYS A 79 5.53 -13.00 -2.00
N GLU A 80 6.46 -12.63 -2.87
CA GLU A 80 6.55 -11.27 -3.39
C GLU A 80 5.34 -10.90 -4.26
N GLN A 81 4.91 -11.80 -5.16
CA GLN A 81 3.70 -11.62 -5.96
C GLN A 81 2.46 -11.44 -5.07
N ARG A 82 2.33 -12.23 -3.99
CA ARG A 82 1.23 -12.07 -3.02
C ARG A 82 1.27 -10.72 -2.31
N MET A 83 2.46 -10.19 -1.99
CA MET A 83 2.60 -8.87 -1.37
C MET A 83 2.23 -7.75 -2.33
N ARG A 84 2.70 -7.80 -3.58
CA ARG A 84 2.35 -6.84 -4.64
C ARG A 84 0.84 -6.82 -4.89
N ALA A 85 0.20 -7.99 -5.01
CA ALA A 85 -1.24 -8.09 -5.19
C ALA A 85 -2.03 -7.45 -4.02
N LYS A 86 -1.57 -7.65 -2.78
CA LYS A 86 -2.17 -7.01 -1.60
C LYS A 86 -2.00 -5.49 -1.60
N GLU A 87 -0.85 -4.99 -2.03
CA GLU A 87 -0.57 -3.56 -2.12
C GLU A 87 -1.41 -2.90 -3.22
N GLU A 88 -1.50 -3.50 -4.40
CA GLU A 88 -2.37 -3.05 -5.47
C GLU A 88 -3.83 -2.99 -5.04
N GLN A 89 -4.32 -4.02 -4.33
CA GLN A 89 -5.67 -4.02 -3.80
C GLN A 89 -5.90 -2.84 -2.84
N ARG A 90 -4.97 -2.59 -1.91
CA ARG A 90 -5.06 -1.45 -0.97
C ARG A 90 -5.08 -0.10 -1.70
N GLU A 91 -4.24 0.07 -2.72
CA GLU A 91 -4.22 1.31 -3.50
C GLU A 91 -5.52 1.48 -4.33
N ARG A 92 -6.09 0.40 -4.89
CA ARG A 92 -7.40 0.45 -5.55
C ARG A 92 -8.51 0.86 -4.58
N GLU A 93 -8.57 0.24 -3.40
CA GLU A 93 -9.54 0.60 -2.36
C GLU A 93 -9.39 2.05 -1.90
N LYS A 94 -8.15 2.54 -1.75
CA LYS A 94 -7.85 3.93 -1.40
C LYS A 94 -8.33 4.89 -2.48
N ARG A 95 -8.05 4.61 -3.76
CA ARG A 95 -8.54 5.41 -4.90
C ARG A 95 -10.06 5.44 -4.96
N GLN A 96 -10.72 4.30 -4.79
CA GLN A 96 -12.19 4.22 -4.74
C GLN A 96 -12.76 5.04 -3.59
N ARG A 97 -12.14 4.99 -2.40
CA ARG A 97 -12.55 5.81 -1.24
C ARG A 97 -12.40 7.30 -1.50
N ILE A 98 -11.32 7.72 -2.16
CA ILE A 98 -11.10 9.13 -2.54
C ILE A 98 -12.18 9.57 -3.54
N HIS A 99 -12.36 8.80 -4.62
CA HIS A 99 -13.38 9.07 -5.63
C HIS A 99 -14.78 9.17 -5.00
N ALA A 100 -15.18 8.20 -4.17
CA ALA A 100 -16.49 8.23 -3.50
C ALA A 100 -16.68 9.45 -2.59
N LYS A 101 -15.61 9.93 -1.94
CA LYS A 101 -15.66 11.18 -1.16
C LYS A 101 -15.84 12.39 -2.07
N GLU A 102 -15.08 12.47 -3.15
CA GLU A 102 -15.17 13.57 -4.13
C GLU A 102 -16.56 13.65 -4.78
N THR A 103 -17.14 12.50 -5.16
CA THR A 103 -18.52 12.44 -5.68
C THR A 103 -19.53 12.98 -4.66
N LYS A 104 -19.45 12.54 -3.39
CA LYS A 104 -20.35 13.04 -2.34
C LYS A 104 -20.20 14.54 -2.09
N HIS A 105 -18.97 15.05 -2.13
CA HIS A 105 -18.70 16.49 -2.02
C HIS A 105 -19.32 17.27 -3.19
N PHE A 106 -19.14 16.80 -4.41
CA PHE A 106 -19.73 17.41 -5.61
C PHE A 106 -21.26 17.44 -5.54
N GLU A 107 -21.89 16.33 -5.16
CA GLU A 107 -23.34 16.27 -4.97
C GLU A 107 -23.84 17.23 -3.88
N ALA A 108 -23.14 17.31 -2.75
CA ALA A 108 -23.46 18.25 -1.67
C ALA A 108 -23.41 19.69 -2.17
N PHE A 109 -22.34 20.08 -2.86
CA PHE A 109 -22.20 21.43 -3.42
C PHE A 109 -23.24 21.73 -4.49
N ASN A 110 -23.58 20.76 -5.36
CA ASN A 110 -24.62 20.92 -6.36
C ASN A 110 -25.98 21.20 -5.72
N ARG A 111 -26.36 20.49 -4.64
CA ARG A 111 -27.60 20.79 -3.90
C ARG A 111 -27.60 22.24 -3.41
N MET A 112 -26.50 22.68 -2.82
CA MET A 112 -26.38 24.06 -2.34
C MET A 112 -26.51 25.08 -3.49
N ILE A 113 -25.84 24.85 -4.62
CA ILE A 113 -25.92 25.70 -5.81
C ILE A 113 -27.36 25.81 -6.30
N GLN A 114 -28.09 24.70 -6.40
CA GLN A 114 -29.48 24.72 -6.85
C GLN A 114 -30.40 25.52 -5.92
N VAL A 115 -30.19 25.43 -4.59
CA VAL A 115 -30.90 26.29 -3.63
C VAL A 115 -30.52 27.76 -3.83
N GLY A 116 -29.23 28.05 -4.03
CA GLY A 116 -28.73 29.39 -4.32
C GLY A 116 -29.38 30.00 -5.56
N ILE A 117 -29.46 29.25 -6.65
CA ILE A 117 -30.14 29.65 -7.89
C ILE A 117 -31.64 29.91 -7.63
N ALA A 118 -32.30 29.02 -6.88
CA ALA A 118 -33.72 29.16 -6.57
C ALA A 118 -34.01 30.42 -5.73
N LEU A 119 -33.15 30.73 -4.76
CA LEU A 119 -33.27 31.94 -3.94
C LEU A 119 -32.91 33.19 -4.73
N HIS A 120 -31.90 33.15 -5.59
CA HIS A 120 -31.50 34.30 -6.40
C HIS A 120 -32.66 34.84 -7.25
N LYS A 121 -33.55 33.95 -7.73
CA LYS A 121 -34.76 34.32 -8.49
C LYS A 121 -35.80 35.09 -7.68
N THR A 122 -35.84 34.90 -6.35
CA THR A 122 -36.86 35.47 -5.46
C THR A 122 -36.30 36.53 -4.52
N HIS A 123 -34.99 36.55 -4.32
CA HIS A 123 -34.26 37.38 -3.36
C HIS A 123 -33.00 37.95 -4.03
N MET A 124 -33.19 38.81 -5.04
CA MET A 124 -32.08 39.40 -5.81
C MET A 124 -31.10 40.19 -4.92
N ASP A 125 -31.62 40.87 -3.88
CA ASP A 125 -30.81 41.64 -2.92
C ASP A 125 -30.18 40.78 -1.81
N GLY A 126 -30.41 39.47 -1.86
CA GLY A 126 -29.86 38.48 -0.95
C GLY A 126 -30.89 37.91 0.02
N PHE A 127 -30.48 36.84 0.69
CA PHE A 127 -31.32 36.03 1.56
C PHE A 127 -30.64 35.82 2.92
N THR A 128 -31.45 35.51 3.92
CA THR A 128 -30.98 35.11 5.25
C THR A 128 -30.62 33.63 5.26
N THR A 129 -29.81 33.23 6.23
CA THR A 129 -29.49 31.82 6.46
C THR A 129 -30.74 30.97 6.74
N ALA A 130 -31.74 31.54 7.42
CA ALA A 130 -33.01 30.86 7.71
C ALA A 130 -33.79 30.57 6.42
N GLN A 131 -33.93 31.57 5.54
CA GLN A 131 -34.55 31.39 4.23
C GLN A 131 -33.81 30.36 3.38
N PHE A 132 -32.47 30.30 3.46
CA PHE A 132 -31.72 29.27 2.76
C PHE A 132 -32.01 27.86 3.30
N VAL A 133 -31.99 27.68 4.61
CA VAL A 133 -32.28 26.40 5.26
C VAL A 133 -33.70 25.94 4.92
N GLU A 134 -34.67 26.85 5.02
CA GLU A 134 -36.06 26.56 4.66
C GLU A 134 -36.17 26.14 3.19
N LYS A 135 -35.55 26.90 2.27
CA LYS A 135 -35.59 26.57 0.85
C LYS A 135 -34.90 25.24 0.53
N PHE A 136 -33.80 24.94 1.22
CA PHE A 136 -33.13 23.65 1.10
C PHE A 136 -34.07 22.50 1.52
N LYS A 137 -34.73 22.61 2.68
CA LYS A 137 -35.69 21.61 3.16
C LYS A 137 -36.90 21.47 2.24
N GLN A 138 -37.39 22.56 1.66
CA GLN A 138 -38.46 22.50 0.67
C GLN A 138 -38.05 21.71 -0.58
N MET A 139 -36.80 21.83 -1.03
CA MET A 139 -36.31 21.17 -2.24
C MET A 139 -35.87 19.71 -2.03
N TYR A 140 -35.32 19.40 -0.86
CA TYR A 140 -34.63 18.14 -0.61
C TYR A 140 -35.13 17.37 0.63
N GLY A 141 -36.08 17.93 1.38
CA GLY A 141 -36.55 17.36 2.64
C GLY A 141 -35.55 17.51 3.80
N ASN A 142 -35.79 16.78 4.88
CA ASN A 142 -34.89 16.75 6.04
C ASN A 142 -33.73 15.77 5.82
N ILE A 143 -32.82 16.11 4.91
CA ILE A 143 -31.60 15.33 4.66
C ILE A 143 -30.37 16.04 5.21
N ASN A 144 -29.35 15.27 5.55
CA ASN A 144 -28.02 15.79 5.84
C ASN A 144 -27.42 16.37 4.56
N ALA A 145 -27.07 17.65 4.57
CA ALA A 145 -26.63 18.31 3.35
C ALA A 145 -25.29 17.77 2.80
N TRP A 146 -24.44 17.20 3.67
CA TRP A 146 -23.18 16.54 3.28
C TRP A 146 -23.38 15.14 2.69
N SER A 147 -24.12 14.29 3.40
CA SER A 147 -24.23 12.86 3.02
C SER A 147 -25.38 12.57 2.06
N GLY A 148 -26.39 13.45 1.99
CA GLY A 148 -27.62 13.22 1.26
C GLY A 148 -28.59 12.23 1.93
N VAL A 149 -28.26 11.73 3.12
CA VAL A 149 -29.07 10.76 3.86
C VAL A 149 -30.12 11.48 4.69
N VAL A 150 -31.32 10.90 4.79
CA VAL A 150 -32.40 11.42 5.65
C VAL A 150 -31.91 11.52 7.10
N ASN A 151 -32.08 12.69 7.69
CA ASN A 151 -31.78 12.91 9.09
C ASN A 151 -32.82 12.21 9.97
N PRO A 152 -32.42 11.64 11.11
CA PRO A 152 -33.34 11.31 12.19
C PRO A 152 -34.18 12.53 12.60
N GLU A 153 -35.37 12.30 13.15
CA GLU A 153 -36.30 13.37 13.56
C GLU A 153 -35.71 14.33 14.60
N ASP A 154 -34.79 13.84 15.44
CA ASP A 154 -34.14 14.58 16.52
C ASP A 154 -32.83 15.28 16.10
N TYR A 155 -32.39 15.12 14.84
CA TYR A 155 -31.13 15.67 14.37
C TYR A 155 -31.30 17.10 13.82
N ASP A 156 -30.51 18.05 14.34
CA ASP A 156 -30.41 19.41 13.79
C ASP A 156 -29.67 19.41 12.44
N GLY A 157 -30.43 19.12 11.37
CA GLY A 157 -29.97 19.20 9.99
C GLY A 157 -29.56 20.61 9.56
N ASP A 158 -30.04 21.64 10.25
CA ASP A 158 -29.84 23.03 9.83
C ASP A 158 -28.38 23.43 10.00
N ALA A 159 -27.73 22.96 11.06
CA ALA A 159 -26.29 23.18 11.27
C ALA A 159 -25.45 22.67 10.08
N SER A 160 -25.84 21.53 9.50
CA SER A 160 -25.14 20.95 8.35
C SER A 160 -25.27 21.82 7.10
N ILE A 161 -26.49 22.33 6.83
CA ILE A 161 -26.80 23.21 5.71
C ILE A 161 -26.06 24.54 5.88
N ARG A 162 -26.16 25.16 7.07
CA ARG A 162 -25.45 26.41 7.39
C ARG A 162 -23.96 26.27 7.18
N SER A 163 -23.35 25.20 7.70
CA SER A 163 -21.92 24.94 7.56
C SER A 163 -21.49 24.92 6.09
N LEU A 164 -22.26 24.29 5.21
CA LEU A 164 -21.94 24.23 3.78
C LEU A 164 -21.96 25.60 3.10
N ILE A 165 -22.91 26.49 3.44
CA ILE A 165 -22.92 27.87 2.91
C ILE A 165 -21.59 28.56 3.23
N TYR A 166 -21.12 28.44 4.48
CA TYR A 166 -19.85 29.03 4.91
C TYR A 166 -18.61 28.39 4.27
N GLU A 167 -18.69 27.14 3.84
CA GLU A 167 -17.59 26.44 3.17
C GLU A 167 -17.49 26.79 1.69
N MET A 168 -18.61 27.11 1.06
CA MET A 168 -18.72 27.57 -0.32
C MET A 168 -18.66 29.10 -0.44
N SER A 169 -18.23 29.77 0.63
CA SER A 169 -18.14 31.22 0.69
C SER A 169 -16.72 31.71 1.03
N PRO A 170 -16.03 32.39 0.10
CA PRO A 170 -14.75 33.01 0.40
C PRO A 170 -14.85 34.17 1.40
N SER A 171 -16.05 34.72 1.66
CA SER A 171 -16.29 35.69 2.74
C SER A 171 -16.12 35.08 4.14
N SER A 172 -16.04 33.76 4.26
CA SER A 172 -15.97 33.03 5.53
C SER A 172 -14.57 32.49 5.80
N ALA A 173 -14.05 32.76 6.99
CA ALA A 173 -12.77 32.20 7.45
C ALA A 173 -12.70 30.65 7.34
N GLN A 174 -13.81 29.93 7.50
CA GLN A 174 -13.82 28.46 7.35
C GLN A 174 -13.41 28.02 5.94
N HIS A 175 -13.74 28.80 4.90
CA HIS A 175 -13.32 28.49 3.54
C HIS A 175 -11.79 28.49 3.43
N TRP A 176 -11.13 29.54 3.91
CA TRP A 176 -9.68 29.70 3.80
C TRP A 176 -8.91 28.71 4.68
N PHE A 177 -9.33 28.49 5.92
CA PHE A 177 -8.66 27.52 6.80
C PHE A 177 -8.89 26.06 6.43
N LYS A 178 -9.94 25.75 5.68
CA LYS A 178 -10.20 24.39 5.19
C LYS A 178 -9.57 24.15 3.81
N TYR A 179 -9.65 25.13 2.91
CA TYR A 179 -9.31 24.98 1.50
C TYR A 179 -8.20 25.90 1.02
N GLY A 180 -8.23 27.18 1.41
CA GLY A 180 -7.30 28.21 0.91
C GLY A 180 -5.83 28.03 1.31
N ILE A 181 -5.55 27.45 2.48
CA ILE A 181 -4.17 27.27 2.96
C ILE A 181 -3.52 25.96 2.48
N LYS A 182 -4.31 24.92 2.20
CA LYS A 182 -3.78 23.56 2.03
C LYS A 182 -3.20 23.25 0.64
N LYS A 183 -3.46 24.08 -0.38
CA LYS A 183 -3.11 23.74 -1.76
C LYS A 183 -2.86 24.98 -2.59
N ASN A 184 -1.59 25.31 -2.78
CA ASN A 184 -1.12 26.17 -3.88
C ASN A 184 -2.03 25.98 -5.11
N SER A 185 -2.87 26.99 -5.38
CA SER A 185 -3.64 27.22 -6.60
C SER A 185 -4.84 26.32 -6.98
N TYR A 186 -5.43 25.49 -6.12
CA TYR A 186 -6.70 24.83 -6.47
C TYR A 186 -7.81 25.03 -5.45
N GLN A 187 -8.79 25.84 -5.84
CA GLN A 187 -10.09 26.00 -5.21
C GLN A 187 -10.76 24.62 -5.07
N VAL A 188 -10.84 24.09 -3.85
CA VAL A 188 -11.44 22.76 -3.58
C VAL A 188 -12.97 22.85 -3.44
N ALA A 189 -13.50 24.00 -3.05
CA ALA A 189 -14.94 24.26 -2.95
C ALA A 189 -15.31 25.46 -3.83
N PRO A 190 -16.42 25.37 -4.60
CA PRO A 190 -16.84 26.46 -5.48
C PRO A 190 -17.18 27.71 -4.65
N TRP A 191 -16.83 28.88 -5.20
CA TRP A 191 -17.24 30.17 -4.65
C TRP A 191 -18.59 30.49 -5.24
N SER A 192 -19.63 30.29 -4.44
CA SER A 192 -21.01 30.48 -4.90
C SER A 192 -21.80 31.38 -3.97
N PHE A 193 -21.31 31.61 -2.76
CA PHE A 193 -22.00 32.43 -1.77
C PHE A 193 -21.10 33.54 -1.27
N VAL A 194 -21.65 34.74 -1.16
CA VAL A 194 -20.96 35.91 -0.61
C VAL A 194 -21.78 36.52 0.50
N ASN A 195 -21.09 37.06 1.50
CA ASN A 195 -21.69 37.85 2.55
C ASN A 195 -20.72 39.00 2.87
N LYS A 196 -20.96 40.17 2.27
CA LYS A 196 -20.06 41.32 2.39
C LYS A 196 -19.80 41.69 3.85
N LYS A 197 -20.85 41.78 4.66
CA LYS A 197 -20.72 42.12 6.08
C LYS A 197 -19.88 41.10 6.85
N LEU A 198 -19.95 39.83 6.48
CA LEU A 198 -19.11 38.79 7.06
C LEU A 198 -17.65 38.93 6.62
N ALA A 199 -17.39 39.24 5.35
CA ALA A 199 -16.04 39.50 4.83
C ALA A 199 -15.41 40.72 5.51
N ASP A 200 -16.13 41.84 5.57
CA ASP A 200 -15.70 43.07 6.25
C ASP A 200 -15.35 42.79 7.72
N LEU A 201 -16.22 42.07 8.42
CA LEU A 201 -16.00 41.69 9.82
C LEU A 201 -14.81 40.76 9.98
N ASN A 202 -14.65 39.75 9.12
CA ASN A 202 -13.48 38.88 9.17
C ASN A 202 -12.20 39.67 8.90
N HIS A 203 -12.22 40.63 7.99
CA HIS A 203 -11.07 41.50 7.72
C HIS A 203 -10.72 42.41 8.90
N GLU A 204 -11.71 43.00 9.57
CA GLU A 204 -11.52 43.77 10.82
C GLU A 204 -10.80 42.94 11.89
N TYR A 205 -11.16 41.65 12.02
CA TYR A 205 -10.51 40.71 12.94
C TYR A 205 -9.33 39.95 12.33
N GLN A 206 -8.75 40.43 11.23
CA GLN A 206 -7.59 39.82 10.56
C GLN A 206 -7.75 38.32 10.29
N TRP A 207 -8.97 37.92 9.95
CA TRP A 207 -9.39 36.55 9.67
C TRP A 207 -9.14 35.56 10.81
N MET A 208 -9.00 36.04 12.04
CA MET A 208 -8.86 35.19 13.23
C MET A 208 -10.19 34.52 13.60
N VAL A 209 -10.15 33.24 14.00
CA VAL A 209 -11.33 32.50 14.48
C VAL A 209 -11.34 32.53 16.02
N THR A 210 -11.91 33.57 16.64
CA THR A 210 -12.04 33.68 18.11
C THR A 210 -13.46 33.36 18.59
N THR A 211 -13.59 32.59 19.68
CA THR A 211 -14.89 32.28 20.32
C THR A 211 -15.64 33.53 20.78
N ALA A 212 -14.91 34.57 21.21
CA ALA A 212 -15.46 35.88 21.50
C ALA A 212 -15.32 36.78 20.25
N GLY A 213 -16.29 36.71 19.33
CA GLY A 213 -16.36 37.67 18.22
C GLY A 213 -16.33 37.11 16.80
N THR A 214 -16.32 35.78 16.59
CA THR A 214 -16.45 35.24 15.22
C THR A 214 -17.63 35.87 14.48
N GLY A 215 -17.38 36.21 13.21
CA GLY A 215 -18.37 36.90 12.39
C GLY A 215 -19.69 36.16 12.27
N ARG A 216 -19.75 34.84 12.47
CA ARG A 216 -20.99 34.05 12.42
C ARG A 216 -22.03 34.44 13.45
N ALA A 217 -21.61 34.79 14.66
CA ALA A 217 -22.53 35.13 15.74
C ALA A 217 -23.04 36.58 15.64
N LYS A 218 -22.31 37.44 14.93
CA LYS A 218 -22.61 38.89 14.79
C LYS A 218 -23.01 39.31 13.37
N SER A 219 -22.81 38.47 12.35
CA SER A 219 -23.11 38.80 10.95
C SER A 219 -24.61 38.73 10.72
N LYS A 220 -25.28 39.86 10.86
CA LYS A 220 -26.66 40.09 10.37
C LYS A 220 -26.70 40.40 8.86
N GLY A 221 -25.64 40.09 8.11
CA GLY A 221 -25.54 40.39 6.68
C GLY A 221 -26.37 39.40 5.85
N THR A 222 -26.92 39.86 4.73
CA THR A 222 -27.57 39.01 3.75
C THR A 222 -26.54 38.22 2.95
N TRP A 223 -26.89 37.00 2.59
CA TRP A 223 -26.14 36.16 1.68
C TRP A 223 -26.59 36.41 0.26
N LYS A 224 -25.66 36.43 -0.70
CA LYS A 224 -25.98 36.44 -2.12
C LYS A 224 -25.39 35.21 -2.79
N PHE A 225 -26.13 34.65 -3.73
CA PHE A 225 -25.61 33.66 -4.65
C PHE A 225 -25.01 34.38 -5.86
N VAL A 226 -23.80 33.98 -6.26
CA VAL A 226 -23.07 34.59 -7.37
C VAL A 226 -22.59 33.49 -8.32
N PHE A 227 -22.83 33.68 -9.60
CA PHE A 227 -22.38 32.76 -10.64
C PHE A 227 -20.90 33.01 -10.97
N HIS A 228 -20.14 31.93 -11.15
CA HIS A 228 -18.77 31.97 -11.69
C HIS A 228 -17.80 32.91 -10.95
N LEU A 229 -17.81 32.87 -9.62
CA LEU A 229 -16.90 33.68 -8.81
C LEU A 229 -15.54 32.98 -8.61
N SER A 230 -14.47 33.76 -8.68
CA SER A 230 -13.09 33.34 -8.47
C SER A 230 -12.29 34.47 -7.81
N ARG A 231 -11.01 34.22 -7.49
CA ARG A 231 -10.13 35.26 -6.95
C ARG A 231 -9.85 36.36 -7.98
N ASP A 232 -9.80 36.00 -9.26
CA ASP A 232 -9.42 36.89 -10.35
C ASP A 232 -10.52 37.91 -10.71
N ASN A 233 -11.78 37.58 -10.45
CA ASN A 233 -12.93 38.46 -10.69
C ASN A 233 -13.62 38.92 -9.40
N TRP A 234 -12.89 38.85 -8.28
CA TRP A 234 -13.41 39.27 -6.99
C TRP A 234 -13.46 40.80 -6.88
N ASP A 235 -14.62 41.32 -6.51
CA ASP A 235 -14.84 42.74 -6.25
C ASP A 235 -14.94 43.01 -4.74
N ASN A 236 -13.96 43.74 -4.20
CA ASN A 236 -13.89 44.09 -2.79
C ASN A 236 -15.00 45.06 -2.35
N GLU A 237 -15.45 45.95 -3.25
CA GLU A 237 -16.52 46.90 -2.93
C GLU A 237 -17.87 46.18 -2.83
N LEU A 238 -18.13 45.22 -3.73
CA LEU A 238 -19.38 44.47 -3.75
C LEU A 238 -19.42 43.34 -2.73
N PHE A 239 -18.32 42.61 -2.52
CA PHE A 239 -18.30 41.36 -1.76
C PHE A 239 -17.47 41.41 -0.48
N GLY A 240 -16.81 42.54 -0.23
CA GLY A 240 -15.89 42.74 0.90
C GLY A 240 -14.50 42.19 0.60
N PRO A 241 -13.50 42.52 1.42
CA PRO A 241 -12.11 42.13 1.19
C PRO A 241 -11.89 40.61 1.32
N LEU A 242 -10.91 40.07 0.60
CA LEU A 242 -10.35 38.73 0.82
C LEU A 242 -9.07 38.79 1.67
N PRO A 243 -8.66 37.69 2.32
CA PRO A 243 -7.42 37.69 3.08
C PRO A 243 -6.21 37.58 2.16
N GLU A 244 -5.13 38.28 2.54
CA GLU A 244 -3.80 38.04 1.99
C GLU A 244 -3.16 36.80 2.61
N ASP A 245 -2.22 36.19 1.89
CA ASP A 245 -1.60 34.92 2.29
C ASP A 245 -0.84 35.07 3.63
N ASP A 246 -0.16 36.21 3.86
CA ASP A 246 0.52 36.52 5.12
C ASP A 246 -0.46 36.70 6.29
N THR A 247 -1.64 37.27 6.02
CA THR A 247 -2.71 37.42 7.02
C THR A 247 -3.21 36.04 7.46
N LEU A 248 -3.42 35.13 6.51
CA LEU A 248 -3.81 33.76 6.82
C LEU A 248 -2.72 33.02 7.60
N LEU A 249 -1.45 33.17 7.23
CA LEU A 249 -0.34 32.52 7.90
C LEU A 249 -0.22 32.95 9.37
N ASN A 250 -0.37 34.25 9.63
CA ASN A 250 -0.37 34.80 10.99
C ASN A 250 -1.56 34.30 11.82
N ALA A 251 -2.76 34.26 11.22
CA ALA A 251 -3.96 33.81 11.89
C ALA A 251 -3.92 32.31 12.28
N ILE A 252 -3.22 31.46 11.52
CA ILE A 252 -3.00 30.04 11.88
C ILE A 252 -2.22 29.92 13.17
N ASN A 253 -1.09 30.63 13.27
CA ASN A 253 -0.16 30.52 14.40
C ASN A 253 -0.82 30.92 15.73
N GLN A 254 -1.80 31.82 15.67
CA GLN A 254 -2.54 32.31 16.83
C GLN A 254 -3.83 31.54 17.10
N ARG A 255 -4.21 30.60 16.22
CA ARG A 255 -5.43 29.83 16.39
C ARG A 255 -5.28 28.88 17.58
N LYS A 256 -6.05 29.11 18.65
CA LYS A 256 -6.34 28.07 19.64
C LYS A 256 -7.11 26.96 18.93
N ILE A 257 -6.40 25.99 18.37
CA ILE A 257 -7.00 24.73 17.93
C ILE A 257 -7.71 24.20 19.17
N GLY A 258 -9.04 24.16 19.13
CA GLY A 258 -9.80 23.51 20.20
C GLY A 258 -9.17 22.14 20.38
N LYS A 259 -8.58 21.87 21.55
CA LYS A 259 -8.05 20.57 21.89
C LYS A 259 -9.20 19.59 21.65
N GLN A 260 -9.18 18.90 20.52
CA GLN A 260 -9.93 17.66 20.38
C GLN A 260 -9.30 16.81 21.47
N ASN A 261 -10.04 16.59 22.56
CA ASN A 261 -9.63 15.70 23.62
C ASN A 261 -9.22 14.38 22.94
N GLN A 262 -7.91 14.16 22.83
CA GLN A 262 -7.37 12.85 22.56
C GLN A 262 -7.80 12.03 23.77
N LYS A 263 -8.89 11.28 23.61
CA LYS A 263 -9.20 10.20 24.52
C LYS A 263 -8.06 9.20 24.32
N ASN A 264 -7.16 9.15 25.29
CA ASN A 264 -6.27 8.02 25.54
C ASN A 264 -7.10 6.75 25.71
#